data_AF-A0A938UJB7-F1
#
_entry.id   AF-A0A938UJB7-F1
#
_cell.length_a   1.000
_cell.length_b   1.000
_cell.length_c   1.000
_cell.angle_alpha   90.00
_cell.angle_beta   90.00
_cell.angle_gamma   90.00
#
_symmetry.space_group_name_H-M   'P 1'
#
loop_
_entity.id
_entity.type
_entity.pdbx_description
1 polymer ?
#
loop_
_entity_poly.entity_id
_entity_poly.type
_entity_poly.pdbx_seq_one_letter_code
_entity_poly.pdbx_strand_id
1 'polypeptide(L)' 'MAVPKKKMSKSQTRQRRAHDALGEPARSTCSKCGAVKLPHRVCKECGHYRDRQIVEVAAEEEV' A
#
# COMPACT_ATOMS: atom_id res chain seq x y z
N MET A 1 -0.26 -35.98 19.33
CA MET A 1 -0.18 -34.85 18.38
C MET A 1 0.51 -35.32 17.11
N ALA A 2 0.06 -34.88 15.93
CA ALA A 2 0.74 -35.22 14.69
C ALA A 2 2.07 -34.44 14.62
N VAL A 3 3.19 -35.18 14.53
CA VAL A 3 4.53 -34.60 14.38
C VAL A 3 5.08 -34.93 12.99
N PRO A 4 5.85 -34.02 12.36
CA PRO A 4 6.47 -34.29 11.08
C PRO A 4 7.47 -35.45 11.20
N LYS A 5 7.33 -36.48 10.36
CA LYS A 5 8.21 -37.65 10.35
C LYS A 5 9.64 -37.32 9.91
N LYS A 6 9.82 -36.31 9.06
CA LYS A 6 11.12 -35.87 8.52
C LYS A 6 11.16 -34.36 8.29
N LYS A 7 12.38 -33.83 8.24
CA LYS A 7 12.63 -32.43 7.86
C LYS A 7 12.21 -32.19 6.41
N MET A 8 11.51 -31.08 6.16
CA MET A 8 11.21 -30.63 4.80
C MET A 8 12.48 -30.19 4.08
N SER A 9 12.63 -30.55 2.81
CA SER A 9 13.80 -30.16 2.03
C SER A 9 13.82 -28.64 1.78
N LYS A 10 15.00 -28.09 1.49
CA LYS A 10 15.15 -26.67 1.12
C LYS A 10 14.31 -26.33 -0.12
N SER A 11 14.27 -27.24 -1.11
CA SER A 11 13.49 -27.08 -2.34
C SER A 11 11.99 -26.99 -2.07
N GLN A 12 11.42 -27.94 -1.30
CA GLN A 12 9.99 -27.93 -0.95
C GLN A 12 9.59 -26.68 -0.15
N THR A 13 10.44 -26.25 0.77
CA THR A 13 10.18 -25.02 1.55
C THR A 13 10.15 -23.79 0.64
N ARG A 14 11.08 -23.69 -0.32
CA ARG A 14 11.15 -22.57 -1.27
C ARG A 14 9.99 -22.57 -2.25
N GLN A 15 9.62 -23.74 -2.79
CA GLN A 15 8.46 -23.88 -3.68
C GLN A 15 7.17 -23.45 -2.98
N ARG A 16 6.96 -23.89 -1.73
CA ARG A 16 5.80 -23.46 -0.95
C ARG A 16 5.76 -21.94 -0.76
N ARG A 17 6.90 -21.31 -0.46
CA ARG A 17 7.02 -19.85 -0.27
C ARG A 17 7.03 -19.04 -1.56
N ALA A 18 7.04 -19.68 -2.73
CA ALA A 18 7.15 -18.99 -4.01
C ALA A 18 5.95 -18.08 -4.30
N HIS A 19 4.80 -18.35 -3.68
CA HIS A 19 3.56 -17.58 -3.84
C HIS A 19 3.37 -16.51 -2.75
N ASP A 20 4.26 -16.43 -1.76
CA ASP A 20 4.12 -15.52 -0.60
C ASP A 20 4.67 -14.10 -0.90
N ALA A 21 4.77 -13.71 -2.17
CA ALA A 21 5.29 -12.40 -2.56
C ALA A 21 4.24 -11.30 -2.34
N LEU A 22 4.66 -10.16 -1.78
CA LEU A 22 3.82 -8.97 -1.64
C LEU A 22 3.88 -8.13 -2.91
N GLY A 23 2.71 -7.72 -3.42
CA GLY A 23 2.60 -6.78 -4.53
C GLY A 23 2.66 -5.32 -4.07
N GLU A 24 3.14 -4.44 -4.94
CA GLU A 24 3.10 -3.00 -4.69
C GLU A 24 1.67 -2.45 -4.78
N PRO A 25 1.29 -1.49 -3.90
CA PRO A 25 0.00 -0.84 -4.00
C PRO A 25 -0.08 0.07 -5.22
N ALA A 26 -1.27 0.15 -5.83
CA ALA A 26 -1.52 1.01 -6.99
C ALA A 26 -1.30 2.50 -6.64
N ARG A 27 -0.65 3.23 -7.55
CA ARG A 27 -0.37 4.67 -7.42
C ARG A 27 -1.02 5.44 -8.55
N SER A 28 -1.55 6.61 -8.25
CA SER A 28 -2.19 7.53 -9.20
C SER A 28 -1.74 8.96 -8.90
N THR A 29 -1.63 9.80 -9.92
CA THR A 29 -1.30 11.22 -9.73
C THR A 29 -2.55 12.03 -9.38
N CYS A 30 -2.40 13.03 -8.52
CA CYS A 30 -3.46 14.00 -8.25
C CYS A 30 -3.54 15.04 -9.38
N SER A 31 -4.73 15.27 -9.92
CA SER A 31 -4.96 16.26 -10.97
C SER A 31 -4.71 17.71 -10.54
N LYS A 32 -4.79 18.01 -9.23
CA LYS A 32 -4.69 19.38 -8.71
C LYS A 32 -3.27 19.77 -8.26
N CYS A 33 -2.57 18.88 -7.57
CA CYS A 33 -1.23 19.16 -7.03
C CYS A 33 -0.10 18.31 -7.63
N GLY A 34 -0.41 17.35 -8.52
CA GLY A 34 0.60 16.47 -9.13
C GLY A 34 1.13 15.36 -8.20
N ALA A 35 0.80 15.40 -6.92
CA ALA A 35 1.23 14.44 -5.91
C ALA A 35 0.82 12.99 -6.22
N VAL A 36 1.65 12.04 -5.79
CA VAL A 36 1.32 10.61 -5.87
C VAL A 36 0.36 10.24 -4.74
N LYS A 37 -0.79 9.70 -5.11
CA LYS A 37 -1.83 9.26 -4.19
C LYS A 37 -2.36 7.87 -4.55
N LEU A 38 -2.99 7.22 -3.58
CA LEU A 38 -3.75 6.00 -3.84
C LEU A 38 -4.99 6.32 -4.71
N PRO A 39 -5.33 5.45 -5.68
CA PRO A 39 -6.52 5.63 -6.48
C PRO A 39 -7.78 5.61 -5.60
N HIS A 40 -8.80 6.38 -6.01
CA HIS A 40 -10.08 6.52 -5.30
C HIS A 40 -10.00 7.06 -3.85
N ARG A 41 -8.85 7.59 -3.43
CA ARG A 41 -8.70 8.27 -2.13
C ARG A 41 -8.56 9.79 -2.30
N VAL A 42 -8.92 10.51 -1.24
CA VAL A 42 -8.64 11.95 -1.09
C VAL A 42 -7.12 12.14 -1.06
N CYS A 43 -6.63 13.16 -1.76
CA CYS A 43 -5.22 13.50 -1.70
C CYS A 43 -4.87 14.00 -0.29
N LYS A 44 -3.85 13.43 0.34
CA LYS A 44 -3.40 13.85 1.68
C LYS A 44 -2.74 15.22 1.69
N GLU A 45 -2.11 15.61 0.58
CA GLU A 45 -1.41 16.89 0.49
C GLU A 45 -2.35 18.07 0.27
N CYS A 46 -3.33 17.94 -0.63
CA CYS A 46 -4.23 19.04 -0.94
C CYS A 46 -5.65 18.88 -0.37
N GLY A 47 -6.04 17.73 0.18
CA GLY A 47 -7.40 17.51 0.71
C GLY A 47 -8.51 17.42 -0.36
N HIS A 48 -8.13 17.35 -1.64
CA HIS A 48 -9.07 17.33 -2.77
C HIS A 48 -9.33 15.93 -3.33
N TYR A 49 -10.56 15.72 -3.79
CA TYR A 49 -10.98 14.58 -4.60
C TYR A 49 -11.96 15.03 -5.68
N ARG A 50 -11.65 14.76 -6.95
CA ARG A 50 -12.48 15.13 -8.12
C ARG A 50 -12.97 16.58 -8.03
N ASP A 51 -12.02 17.49 -7.87
CA ASP A 51 -12.20 18.94 -7.87
C ASP A 51 -13.04 19.52 -6.71
N ARG A 52 -13.45 18.67 -5.76
CA ARG A 52 -14.06 19.10 -4.50
C ARG A 52 -13.04 19.05 -3.38
N GLN A 53 -13.01 20.11 -2.58
CA GLN A 53 -12.31 20.12 -1.30
C GLN A 53 -13.17 19.37 -0.29
N ILE A 54 -12.68 18.23 0.20
CA ILE A 54 -13.42 17.37 1.14
C ILE A 54 -12.84 17.50 2.55
N VAL A 55 -11.54 17.75 2.63
CA VAL A 55 -10.84 17.96 3.90
C VAL A 55 -10.24 19.36 3.87
N GLU A 56 -10.54 20.15 4.88
CA GLU A 56 -9.77 21.35 5.21
C GLU A 56 -8.46 20.88 5.83
N VAL A 57 -7.42 20.80 5.01
CA VAL A 57 -6.06 20.52 5.50
C VAL A 57 -5.58 21.84 6.09
N ALA A 58 -5.77 22.00 7.41
CA ALA A 58 -5.12 23.09 8.14
C ALA A 58 -3.60 22.89 8.01
N ALA A 59 -2.97 23.80 7.28
CA ALA A 59 -1.54 24.01 7.39
C ALA A 59 -1.31 24.75 8.71
N GLU A 60 -0.82 24.04 9.73
CA GLU A 60 -0.17 24.46 11.00
C GLU A 60 -0.08 23.16 11.85
N GLU A 61 1.04 22.63 12.34
CA GLU A 61 2.32 23.21 12.79
C GLU A 61 3.55 22.57 12.11
N GLU A 62 4.49 23.42 11.68
CA GLU A 62 5.92 23.18 11.80
C GLU A 62 6.34 23.50 13.25
N VAL A 63 6.93 22.55 14.00
CA VAL A 63 8.13 22.69 14.86
C VAL A 63 8.73 21.30 15.08
#